data_AF-A0AAU6FQM9-F1
#
_entry.id   AF-A0AAU6FQM9-F1
#
_cell.length_a   1.000
_cell.length_b   1.000
_cell.length_c   1.000
_cell.angle_alpha   90.00
_cell.angle_beta   90.00
_cell.angle_gamma   90.00
#
_symmetry.space_group_name_H-M   'P 1'
#
loop_
_entity.id
_entity.type
_entity.pdbx_description
1 polymer ?
#
loop_
_entity_poly.entity_id
_entity_poly.type
_entity_poly.pdbx_seq_one_letter_code
_entity_poly.pdbx_strand_id
1 'polypeptide(L)'
;MTLPSLILLLFAVFSSAGGQIMLKHGMKGAAATAGRDGGSVALRAATSPWVVLGLVVFAVSALAWMSTLAKVPLSIAYPFNALGYLLIVGAGATVLHERTSMWTWGGSLLVVVGLATVMAGQQR
;
A
#
# COMPACT_ATOMS: atom_id res chain seq x y z
N MET A 1 -7.23 12.78 -18.15
CA MET A 1 -5.97 12.07 -17.84
C MET A 1 -5.41 11.49 -19.11
N THR A 2 -4.09 11.54 -19.32
CA THR A 2 -3.45 10.81 -20.44
C THR A 2 -3.19 9.36 -20.02
N LEU A 3 -3.25 8.42 -20.98
CA LEU A 3 -3.02 7.00 -20.74
C LEU A 3 -1.69 6.70 -20.01
N PRO A 4 -0.56 7.35 -20.35
CA PRO A 4 0.71 7.11 -19.66
C PRO A 4 0.67 7.51 -18.17
N SER A 5 0.00 8.61 -17.83
CA SER A 5 -0.13 9.06 -16.44
C SER A 5 -1.02 8.13 -15.61
N LEU A 6 -2.05 7.53 -16.24
CA LEU A 6 -2.88 6.52 -15.59
C LEU A 6 -2.07 5.24 -15.30
N ILE A 7 -1.30 4.75 -16.27
CA ILE A 7 -0.44 3.57 -16.08
C ILE A 7 0.58 3.82 -14.97
N LEU A 8 1.23 4.98 -14.96
CA LEU A 8 2.19 5.36 -13.94
C LEU A 8 1.57 5.41 -12.53
N LEU A 9 0.35 5.97 -12.45
CA LEU A 9 -0.41 6.06 -11.22
C LEU A 9 -0.80 4.67 -10.70
N LEU A 10 -1.29 3.78 -11.57
CA LEU A 10 -1.68 2.43 -11.18
C LEU A 10 -0.44 1.66 -10.74
N PHE A 11 0.64 1.74 -11.52
CA PHE A 11 1.91 1.15 -11.17
C PHE A 11 2.39 1.60 -9.79
N ALA A 12 2.32 2.90 -9.47
CA ALA A 12 2.67 3.43 -8.16
C ALA A 12 1.80 2.79 -7.06
N VAL A 13 0.48 2.80 -7.23
CA VAL A 13 -0.45 2.27 -6.23
C VAL A 13 -0.27 0.76 -5.99
N PHE A 14 -0.17 -0.05 -7.05
CA PHE A 14 0.04 -1.50 -6.93
C PHE A 14 1.42 -1.83 -6.35
N SER A 15 2.46 -1.11 -6.78
CA SER A 15 3.82 -1.28 -6.24
C SER A 15 3.88 -0.88 -4.77
N SER A 16 3.20 0.20 -4.37
CA SER A 16 3.07 0.62 -2.97
C SER A 16 2.45 -0.50 -2.12
N ALA A 17 1.34 -1.07 -2.59
CA ALA A 17 0.66 -2.16 -1.90
C ALA A 17 1.58 -3.38 -1.76
N GLY A 18 2.22 -3.81 -2.85
CA GLY A 18 3.19 -4.91 -2.83
C GLY A 18 4.35 -4.66 -1.86
N GLY A 19 4.96 -3.48 -1.93
CA GLY A 19 6.05 -3.08 -1.03
C GLY A 19 5.65 -3.09 0.43
N GLN A 20 4.47 -2.59 0.77
CA GLN A 20 3.96 -2.63 2.15
C GLN A 20 3.72 -4.05 2.67
N ILE A 21 3.22 -4.95 1.82
CA ILE A 21 3.02 -6.36 2.17
C ILE A 21 4.37 -7.06 2.43
N MET A 22 5.38 -6.81 1.59
CA MET A 22 6.74 -7.34 1.76
C MET A 22 7.39 -6.81 3.04
N LEU A 23 7.27 -5.50 3.29
CA LEU A 23 7.76 -4.87 4.52
C LEU A 23 7.09 -5.49 5.76
N LYS A 24 5.77 -5.63 5.75
CA LYS A 24 5.02 -6.24 6.86
C LYS A 24 5.45 -7.69 7.10
N HIS A 25 5.64 -8.47 6.04
CA HIS A 25 6.14 -9.85 6.14
C HIS A 25 7.54 -9.91 6.75
N GLY A 26 8.47 -9.11 6.23
CA GLY A 26 9.85 -9.04 6.72
C GLY A 26 9.94 -8.58 8.18
N MET A 27 9.13 -7.59 8.56
CA MET A 27 9.05 -7.08 9.94
C MET A 27 8.49 -8.11 10.92
N LYS A 28 7.47 -8.89 10.52
CA LYS A 28 6.96 -10.00 11.34
C LYS A 28 8.05 -11.04 11.60
N GLY A 29 8.82 -11.40 10.56
CA GLY A 29 9.96 -12.29 10.70
C GLY A 29 11.00 -11.76 11.67
N ALA A 30 11.45 -10.51 11.47
CA ALA A 30 12.44 -9.85 12.33
C ALA A 30 11.99 -9.76 13.80
N ALA A 31 10.73 -9.43 14.04
CA ALA A 31 10.16 -9.37 15.39
C ALA A 31 10.08 -10.76 16.05
N ALA A 32 9.66 -11.79 15.30
CA ALA A 32 9.59 -13.15 15.81
C ALA A 32 10.97 -13.70 16.22
N THR A 33 12.03 -13.39 15.44
CA THR A 33 13.38 -13.84 15.78
C THR A 33 13.98 -13.02 16.94
N ALA A 34 13.74 -11.70 16.98
CA ALA A 34 14.17 -10.86 18.10
C ALA A 34 13.49 -11.24 19.43
N GLY A 35 12.22 -11.66 19.40
CA GLY A 35 11.52 -12.18 20.56
C GLY A 35 12.04 -13.53 21.06
N ARG A 36 12.73 -14.30 20.22
CA ARG A 36 13.30 -15.62 20.56
C ARG A 36 14.71 -15.54 21.11
N ASP A 37 15.63 -14.87 20.41
CA ASP A 37 17.06 -14.86 20.79
C ASP A 37 17.50 -13.51 21.40
N GLY A 38 16.56 -12.59 21.61
CA GLY A 38 16.86 -11.22 22.05
C GLY A 38 17.50 -10.36 20.96
N GLY A 39 17.61 -9.07 21.25
CA GLY A 39 18.25 -8.07 20.37
C GLY A 39 17.28 -7.12 19.68
N SER A 40 17.83 -6.22 18.85
CA SER A 40 17.06 -5.16 18.22
C SER A 40 16.31 -5.64 16.98
N VAL A 41 14.98 -5.45 16.98
CA VAL A 41 14.11 -5.69 15.82
C VAL A 41 14.58 -4.87 14.62
N ALA A 42 15.04 -3.63 14.84
CA ALA A 42 15.49 -2.75 13.76
C ALA A 42 16.72 -3.31 13.03
N LEU A 43 17.69 -3.88 13.77
CA LEU A 43 18.88 -4.46 13.18
C LEU A 43 18.55 -5.72 12.36
N ARG A 44 17.65 -6.58 12.89
CA ARG A 44 17.19 -7.78 12.17
C ARG A 44 16.31 -7.45 10.97
N ALA A 45 15.53 -6.37 11.06
CA ALA A 45 14.77 -5.86 9.93
C ALA A 45 15.70 -5.35 8.83
N ALA A 46 16.78 -4.63 9.19
CA ALA A 46 17.75 -4.11 8.23
C ALA A 46 18.48 -5.22 7.45
N THR A 47 18.67 -6.40 8.06
CA THR A 47 19.29 -7.56 7.39
C THR A 47 18.28 -8.49 6.71
N SER A 48 16.97 -8.22 6.83
CA SER A 48 15.92 -9.04 6.22
C SER A 48 15.78 -8.72 4.73
N PRO A 49 15.99 -9.70 3.82
CA PRO A 49 15.85 -9.47 2.38
C PRO A 49 14.47 -8.94 1.98
N TRP A 50 13.41 -9.39 2.68
CA TRP A 50 12.04 -8.94 2.46
C TRP A 50 11.82 -7.47 2.82
N VAL A 51 12.49 -6.99 3.88
CA VAL A 51 12.41 -5.58 4.28
C VAL A 51 13.15 -4.71 3.27
N VAL A 52 14.37 -5.10 2.88
CA VAL A 52 15.16 -4.35 1.89
C VAL A 52 14.43 -4.30 0.55
N LEU A 53 13.95 -5.44 0.05
CA LEU A 53 13.22 -5.51 -1.20
C LEU A 53 11.90 -4.72 -1.14
N GLY A 54 11.16 -4.83 -0.04
CA GLY A 54 9.95 -4.05 0.19
C GLY A 54 10.21 -2.54 0.22
N LEU A 55 11.33 -2.11 0.82
CA LEU A 55 11.73 -0.70 0.87
C LEU A 55 12.10 -0.17 -0.51
N VAL A 56 12.84 -0.95 -1.31
CA VAL A 56 13.19 -0.59 -2.70
C VAL A 56 11.93 -0.45 -3.54
N VAL A 57 11.01 -1.42 -3.48
CA VAL A 57 9.73 -1.37 -4.19
C VAL A 57 8.90 -0.16 -3.74
N PHE A 58 8.85 0.12 -2.45
CA PHE A 58 8.13 1.26 -1.90
C PHE A 58 8.76 2.60 -2.33
N ALA A 59 10.09 2.69 -2.39
CA ALA A 59 10.80 3.87 -2.89
C ALA A 59 10.52 4.11 -4.38
N VAL A 60 10.55 3.05 -5.22
CA VAL A 60 10.20 3.15 -6.65
C VAL A 60 8.75 3.59 -6.82
N SER A 61 7.84 3.03 -6.02
CA SER A 61 6.44 3.46 -5.96
C SER A 61 6.31 4.95 -5.62
N ALA A 62 7.05 5.44 -4.62
CA ALA A 62 7.02 6.84 -4.23
C ALA A 62 7.52 7.76 -5.37
N LEU A 63 8.56 7.37 -6.11
CA LEU A 63 9.03 8.11 -7.29
C LEU A 63 7.96 8.18 -8.39
N ALA A 64 7.28 7.06 -8.66
CA ALA A 64 6.17 7.01 -9.62
C ALA A 64 4.97 7.86 -9.15
N TRP A 65 4.68 7.85 -7.85
CA TRP A 65 3.63 8.68 -7.25
C TRP A 65 3.94 10.18 -7.37
N MET A 66 5.14 10.61 -7.01
CA MET A 66 5.57 12.02 -7.17
C MET A 66 5.51 12.46 -8.63
N SER A 67 5.94 11.61 -9.55
CA SER A 67 5.86 11.86 -11.00
C SER A 67 4.41 11.95 -11.50
N THR A 68 3.48 11.23 -10.87
CA THR A 68 2.05 11.32 -11.14
C THR A 68 1.48 12.63 -10.63
N LEU A 69 1.82 13.02 -9.40
CA LEU A 69 1.35 14.28 -8.79
C LEU A 69 1.82 15.52 -9.56
N ALA A 70 2.98 15.44 -10.22
CA ALA A 70 3.46 16.50 -11.10
C ALA A 70 2.60 16.70 -12.37
N LYS A 71 1.78 15.70 -12.75
CA LYS A 71 1.04 15.68 -14.04
C LYS A 71 -0.47 15.58 -13.87
N VAL A 72 -0.95 15.08 -12.73
CA VAL A 72 -2.35 14.75 -12.47
C VAL A 72 -2.84 15.55 -11.27
N PRO A 73 -3.99 16.24 -11.36
CA PRO A 73 -4.59 16.92 -10.22
C PRO A 73 -4.78 15.98 -9.03
N LEU A 74 -4.53 16.50 -7.83
CA LEU A 74 -4.59 15.74 -6.59
C LEU A 74 -5.95 15.05 -6.40
N SER A 75 -7.03 15.75 -6.79
CA SER A 75 -8.40 15.28 -6.67
C SER A 75 -8.70 14.03 -7.52
N ILE A 76 -7.96 13.83 -8.61
CA ILE A 76 -8.05 12.65 -9.48
C ILE A 76 -7.13 11.54 -8.98
N ALA A 77 -5.97 11.89 -8.43
CA ALA A 77 -4.99 10.90 -7.96
C ALA A 77 -5.43 10.20 -6.65
N TYR A 78 -5.95 10.96 -5.68
CA TYR A 78 -6.35 10.44 -4.37
C TYR A 78 -7.33 9.26 -4.42
N PRO A 79 -8.31 9.25 -5.33
CA PRO A 79 -9.17 8.10 -5.48
C PRO A 79 -8.44 6.77 -5.71
N PHE A 80 -7.38 6.78 -6.52
CA PHE A 80 -6.58 5.59 -6.73
C PHE A 80 -5.70 5.23 -5.53
N ASN A 81 -5.31 6.20 -4.71
CA ASN A 81 -4.61 5.91 -3.47
C ASN A 81 -5.52 5.15 -2.48
N ALA A 82 -6.81 5.50 -2.42
CA ALA A 82 -7.79 4.75 -1.63
C ALA A 82 -7.98 3.32 -2.16
N LEU A 83 -7.93 3.12 -3.49
CA LEU A 83 -7.87 1.78 -4.07
C LEU A 83 -6.63 1.01 -3.59
N GLY A 84 -5.47 1.68 -3.50
CA GLY A 84 -4.25 1.12 -2.90
C GLY A 84 -4.44 0.63 -1.48
N TYR A 85 -5.12 1.42 -0.64
CA TYR A 85 -5.47 1.00 0.71
C TYR A 85 -6.31 -0.29 0.72
N LEU A 86 -7.32 -0.39 -0.14
CA LEU A 86 -8.14 -1.61 -0.24
C LEU A 86 -7.31 -2.82 -0.68
N LEU A 87 -6.37 -2.62 -1.60
CA LEU A 87 -5.42 -3.66 -2.01
C LEU A 87 -4.54 -4.11 -0.84
N ILE A 88 -4.05 -3.17 -0.03
CA ILE A 88 -3.24 -3.49 1.16
C ILE A 88 -4.05 -4.28 2.18
N VAL A 89 -5.29 -3.86 2.47
CA VAL A 89 -6.18 -4.57 3.41
C VAL A 89 -6.52 -5.97 2.88
N GLY A 90 -6.88 -6.07 1.61
CA GLY A 90 -7.21 -7.34 0.96
C GLY A 90 -6.01 -8.29 0.89
N ALA A 91 -4.84 -7.79 0.48
CA ALA A 91 -3.60 -8.56 0.44
C ALA A 91 -3.12 -8.93 1.86
N GLY A 92 -3.33 -8.08 2.86
CA GLY A 92 -3.06 -8.40 4.26
C GLY A 92 -3.93 -9.56 4.75
N ALA A 93 -5.21 -9.57 4.37
CA ALA A 93 -6.13 -10.66 4.69
C ALA A 93 -5.76 -11.98 3.99
N THR A 94 -5.38 -11.93 2.71
CA THR A 94 -5.14 -13.14 1.90
C THR A 94 -3.69 -13.65 1.97
N VAL A 95 -2.69 -12.78 1.84
CA VAL A 95 -1.27 -13.16 1.80
C VAL A 95 -0.72 -13.34 3.20
N LEU A 96 -1.03 -12.43 4.12
CA LEU A 96 -0.53 -12.49 5.50
C LEU A 96 -1.48 -13.20 6.46
N HIS A 97 -2.64 -13.65 5.98
CA HIS A 97 -3.68 -14.32 6.78
C HIS A 97 -4.03 -13.54 8.05
N GLU A 98 -4.01 -12.20 7.98
CA GLU A 98 -4.36 -11.37 9.13
C GLU A 98 -5.85 -11.50 9.42
N ARG A 99 -6.21 -11.59 10.71
CA ARG A 99 -7.61 -11.59 11.13
C ARG A 99 -8.22 -10.23 10.83
N THR A 100 -8.84 -10.10 9.66
CA THR A 100 -9.67 -8.95 9.31
C THR A 100 -11.04 -9.09 9.94
N SER A 101 -11.43 -8.13 10.78
CA SER A 101 -12.74 -8.10 11.42
C SER A 101 -13.84 -7.80 10.40
N MET A 102 -15.08 -8.24 10.67
CA MET A 102 -16.26 -7.85 9.89
C MET A 102 -16.41 -6.32 9.82
N TRP A 103 -15.99 -5.61 10.87
CA TRP A 103 -15.94 -4.13 10.90
C TRP A 103 -14.91 -3.54 9.93
N THR A 104 -13.78 -4.22 9.71
CA THR A 104 -12.76 -3.78 8.73
C THR A 104 -13.32 -3.87 7.31
N TRP A 105 -14.07 -4.91 7.01
CA TRP A 105 -14.75 -5.07 5.72
C TRP A 105 -15.89 -4.06 5.53
N GLY A 106 -16.73 -3.85 6.56
CA GLY A 106 -17.77 -2.83 6.53
C GLY A 106 -17.22 -1.41 6.34
N GLY A 107 -16.14 -1.07 7.07
CA GLY A 107 -15.44 0.21 6.89
C GLY A 107 -14.78 0.35 5.52
N SER A 108 -14.18 -0.72 4.99
CA SER A 108 -13.62 -0.73 3.64
C SER A 108 -14.70 -0.49 2.58
N LEU A 109 -15.88 -1.07 2.75
CA LEU A 109 -17.03 -0.83 1.87
C LEU A 109 -17.50 0.62 1.93
N LEU A 110 -17.53 1.22 3.13
CA LEU A 110 -17.81 2.65 3.30
C LEU A 110 -16.77 3.54 2.61
N VAL A 111 -15.48 3.17 2.65
CA VAL A 111 -14.42 3.88 1.91
C VAL A 111 -14.66 3.78 0.40
N VAL A 112 -15.03 2.61 -0.13
CA VAL A 112 -15.39 2.44 -1.56
C VAL A 112 -16.58 3.33 -1.93
N VAL A 113 -17.63 3.35 -1.11
CA VAL A 113 -18.82 4.18 -1.34
C VAL A 113 -18.48 5.66 -1.30
N GLY A 114 -17.73 6.10 -0.28
CA GLY A 114 -17.25 7.48 -0.15
C GLY A 114 -16.37 7.90 -1.34
N LEU A 115 -15.60 6.96 -1.88
CA LEU A 115 -14.81 7.19 -3.06
C LEU A 115 -15.66 7.36 -4.33
N ALA A 116 -16.64 6.49 -4.52
CA ALA A 116 -17.55 6.56 -5.65
C ALA A 116 -18.33 7.89 -5.66
N THR A 117 -18.76 8.38 -4.48
CA THR A 117 -19.42 9.69 -4.37
C THR A 117 -18.47 10.86 -4.68
N VAL A 118 -17.22 10.81 -4.22
CA VAL A 118 -16.20 11.83 -4.58
C VAL A 118 -15.94 11.84 -6.08
N MET A 119 -15.77 10.67 -6.71
CA MET A 119 -15.59 10.58 -8.17
C MET A 119 -16.80 11.09 -8.94
N ALA A 120 -18.03 10.78 -8.49
CA ALA A 120 -19.25 11.28 -9.10
C ALA A 120 -19.39 12.81 -8.97
N GLY A 121 -18.95 13.40 -7.86
CA GLY A 121 -18.92 14.84 -7.66
C GLY A 121 -17.90 15.57 -8.52
N GLN A 122 -16.79 14.91 -8.90
CA GLN A 122 -15.76 15.47 -9.78
C GLN A 122 -16.18 15.52 -11.27
N GLN A 123 -17.22 14.78 -11.67
CA GLN A 123 -17.72 14.73 -13.04
C GLN A 123 -18.76 15.82 -13.36
N ARG A 124 -19.14 16.63 -12.37
CA ARG A 124 -20.03 17.79 -12.53
C ARG A 124 -19.23 19.07 -12.44
#